data_AF-A0A946P6Z3-F1
#
_entry.id   AF-A0A946P6Z3-F1
#
_cell.length_a   1.000
_cell.length_b   1.000
_cell.length_c   1.000
_cell.angle_alpha   90.00
_cell.angle_beta   90.00
_cell.angle_gamma   90.00
#
_symmetry.space_group_name_H-M   'P 1'
#
loop_
_entity.id
_entity.type
_entity.pdbx_description
1 polymer ?
#
loop_
_entity_poly.entity_id
_entity_poly.type
_entity_poly.pdbx_seq_one_letter_code
_entity_poly.pdbx_strand_id
1 'polypeptide(L)'
;MSTETLMALAQGLAGGGIKVVDLSTTLQPSTPTLQLPAEFGWGVSWPFHIEEISRYDDRGPAWYWNNFKCGEHTGTHFDAPIHWVSGKDYEEHATDTLPAERFIAPACVINAVAESAANPDFLITVDFIKSWEAQHGEIEAGSWLLYRTDWSK
;
A
#
# COMPACT_ATOMS: atom_id res chain seq x y z
N MET A 1 0.27 18.19 19.78
CA MET A 1 0.00 18.79 18.45
C MET A 1 -0.68 20.13 18.67
N SER A 2 -0.19 21.23 18.08
CA SER A 2 -0.89 22.51 18.23
C SER A 2 -2.10 22.53 17.29
N THR A 3 -3.20 23.15 17.73
CA THR A 3 -4.39 23.40 16.92
C THR A 3 -4.05 24.09 15.59
N GLU A 4 -2.98 24.88 15.58
CA GLU A 4 -2.47 25.61 14.42
C GLU A 4 -2.02 24.68 13.28
N THR A 5 -1.24 23.63 13.57
CA THR A 5 -0.74 22.71 12.54
C THR A 5 -1.87 21.97 11.84
N LEU A 6 -2.84 21.46 12.60
CA LEU A 6 -3.99 20.75 12.05
C LEU A 6 -4.90 21.69 11.22
N MET A 7 -5.05 22.94 11.67
CA MET A 7 -5.83 23.94 10.93
C MET A 7 -5.16 24.32 9.61
N ALA A 8 -3.83 24.48 9.61
CA ALA A 8 -3.07 24.77 8.39
C ALA A 8 -3.17 23.61 7.37
N LEU A 9 -3.09 22.36 7.83
CA LEU A 9 -3.32 21.18 6.98
C LEU A 9 -4.73 21.19 6.37
N ALA A 10 -5.75 21.42 7.19
CA ALA A 10 -7.14 21.45 6.73
C ALA A 10 -7.40 22.56 5.69
N GLN A 11 -6.88 23.77 5.94
CA GLN A 11 -6.98 24.89 5.02
C GLN A 11 -6.20 24.64 3.72
N GLY A 12 -5.01 24.04 3.82
CA GLY A 12 -4.20 23.66 2.66
C GLY A 12 -4.91 22.64 1.77
N LEU A 13 -5.57 21.64 2.35
CA LEU A 13 -6.38 20.65 1.62
C LEU A 13 -7.60 21.31 0.97
N ALA A 14 -8.40 22.06 1.74
CA ALA A 14 -9.64 22.68 1.25
C ALA A 14 -9.38 23.76 0.18
N GLY A 15 -8.27 24.50 0.30
CA GLY A 15 -7.85 25.53 -0.64
C GLY A 15 -7.05 25.01 -1.83
N GLY A 16 -6.73 23.71 -1.90
CA GLY A 16 -5.95 23.11 -2.99
C GLY A 16 -4.44 23.38 -2.95
N GLY A 17 -3.93 23.98 -1.86
CA GLY A 17 -2.50 24.14 -1.62
C GLY A 17 -1.78 22.83 -1.30
N ILE A 18 -2.53 21.83 -0.80
CA ILE A 18 -2.10 20.46 -0.59
C ILE A 18 -2.94 19.55 -1.49
N LYS A 19 -2.28 18.69 -2.26
CA LYS A 19 -2.93 17.71 -3.12
C LYS A 19 -2.91 16.33 -2.46
N VAL A 20 -3.99 15.59 -2.64
CA VAL A 20 -4.06 14.16 -2.32
C VAL A 20 -3.87 13.40 -3.62
N VAL A 21 -2.92 12.46 -3.63
CA VAL A 21 -2.65 11.58 -4.77
C VAL A 21 -2.99 10.16 -4.35
N ASP A 22 -3.88 9.51 -5.09
CA ASP A 22 -4.22 8.11 -4.86
C ASP A 22 -3.11 7.19 -5.41
N LEU A 23 -2.62 6.30 -4.57
CA LEU A 23 -1.61 5.29 -4.89
C LEU A 23 -2.19 3.87 -4.92
N SER A 24 -3.52 3.75 -4.87
CA SER A 24 -4.24 2.50 -4.80
C SER A 24 -4.57 1.96 -6.19
N THR A 25 -4.54 0.64 -6.32
CA THR A 25 -5.14 -0.06 -7.46
C THR A 25 -6.59 -0.42 -7.15
N THR A 26 -7.47 -0.36 -8.15
CA THR A 26 -8.86 -0.80 -7.98
C THR A 26 -8.91 -2.31 -7.75
N LEU A 27 -9.52 -2.73 -6.64
CA LEU A 27 -9.84 -4.14 -6.41
C LEU A 27 -10.96 -4.59 -7.34
N GLN A 28 -10.70 -5.65 -8.08
CA GLN A 28 -11.62 -6.23 -9.06
C GLN A 28 -11.39 -7.73 -9.17
N PRO A 29 -12.36 -8.52 -9.68
CA PRO A 29 -12.18 -9.97 -9.82
C PRO A 29 -10.98 -10.39 -10.67
N SER A 30 -10.48 -9.49 -11.53
CA SER A 30 -9.27 -9.68 -12.33
C SER A 30 -7.99 -9.18 -11.67
N THR A 31 -8.03 -8.71 -10.41
CA THR A 31 -6.83 -8.33 -9.66
C THR A 31 -5.89 -9.53 -9.59
N PRO A 32 -4.64 -9.41 -10.08
CA PRO A 32 -3.68 -10.49 -10.03
C PRO A 32 -3.44 -10.96 -8.60
N THR A 33 -3.37 -12.27 -8.40
CA THR A 33 -2.99 -12.88 -7.12
C THR A 33 -1.56 -13.41 -7.19
N LEU A 34 -0.82 -13.26 -6.10
CA LEU A 34 0.52 -13.82 -5.97
C LEU A 34 0.47 -15.33 -6.19
N GLN A 35 1.29 -15.82 -7.11
CA GLN A 35 1.45 -17.25 -7.35
C GLN A 35 2.64 -17.77 -6.56
N LEU A 36 2.41 -18.84 -5.80
CA LEU A 36 3.44 -19.55 -5.05
C LEU A 36 3.48 -21.02 -5.52
N PRO A 37 4.53 -21.78 -5.16
CA PRO A 37 4.46 -23.24 -5.25
C PRO A 37 3.29 -23.79 -4.41
N ALA A 38 2.66 -24.87 -4.87
CA ALA A 38 1.44 -25.43 -4.28
C ALA A 38 1.66 -25.88 -2.82
N GLU A 39 2.85 -26.36 -2.50
CA GLU A 39 3.29 -26.76 -1.15
C GLU A 39 3.30 -25.60 -0.14
N PHE A 40 3.35 -24.35 -0.60
CA PHE A 40 3.25 -23.15 0.23
C PHE A 40 1.83 -22.58 0.29
N GLY A 41 0.83 -23.35 -0.10
CA GLY A 41 -0.59 -22.95 0.00
C GLY A 41 -1.08 -22.06 -1.15
N TRP A 42 -0.39 -22.07 -2.29
CA TRP A 42 -0.93 -21.41 -3.48
C TRP A 42 -2.31 -21.99 -3.86
N GLY A 43 -3.26 -21.09 -4.14
CA GLY A 43 -4.66 -21.43 -4.38
C GLY A 43 -5.53 -21.53 -3.12
N VAL A 44 -4.94 -21.39 -1.92
CA VAL A 44 -5.70 -21.34 -0.65
C VAL A 44 -6.15 -19.91 -0.33
N SER A 45 -5.28 -18.91 -0.53
CA SER A 45 -5.66 -17.50 -0.40
C SER A 45 -6.75 -17.16 -1.42
N TRP A 46 -7.84 -16.54 -0.98
CA TRP A 46 -8.96 -16.23 -1.86
C TRP A 46 -8.63 -15.07 -2.80
N PRO A 47 -8.90 -15.20 -4.11
CA PRO A 47 -8.87 -14.04 -5.00
C PRO A 47 -9.96 -13.04 -4.58
N PHE A 48 -9.82 -11.79 -5.03
CA PHE A 48 -10.88 -10.82 -4.82
C PHE A 48 -12.17 -11.28 -5.49
N HIS A 49 -13.23 -11.39 -4.70
CA HIS A 49 -14.57 -11.73 -5.15
C HIS A 49 -15.57 -10.77 -4.54
N ILE A 50 -16.54 -10.35 -5.33
CA ILE A 50 -17.60 -9.43 -4.93
C ILE A 50 -18.94 -9.96 -5.44
N GLU A 51 -19.95 -9.95 -4.57
CA GLU A 51 -21.30 -10.45 -4.85
C GLU A 51 -22.33 -9.41 -4.40
N GLU A 52 -23.23 -9.03 -5.32
CA GLU A 52 -24.27 -8.05 -5.03
C GLU A 52 -25.34 -8.63 -4.11
N ILE A 53 -25.60 -7.95 -2.99
CA ILE A 53 -26.68 -8.31 -2.07
C ILE A 53 -28.01 -7.77 -2.60
N SER A 54 -28.06 -6.47 -2.91
CA SER A 54 -29.22 -5.78 -3.48
C SER A 54 -28.80 -4.57 -4.29
N ARG A 55 -29.66 -4.12 -5.21
CA ARG A 55 -29.49 -2.86 -5.93
C ARG A 55 -30.84 -2.23 -6.26
N TYR A 56 -31.42 -1.53 -5.28
CA TYR A 56 -32.69 -0.79 -5.45
C TYR A 56 -33.82 -1.65 -6.05
N ASP A 57 -33.86 -2.92 -5.65
CA ASP A 57 -34.77 -3.95 -6.13
C ASP A 57 -35.50 -4.61 -4.94
N ASP A 58 -36.25 -5.69 -5.18
CA ASP A 58 -37.01 -6.38 -4.13
C ASP A 58 -36.14 -6.92 -2.99
N ARG A 59 -34.84 -7.15 -3.22
CA ARG A 59 -33.88 -7.58 -2.20
C ARG A 59 -33.45 -6.42 -1.29
N GLY A 60 -33.56 -5.18 -1.76
CA GLY A 60 -33.21 -3.96 -1.04
C GLY A 60 -33.73 -2.71 -1.75
N PRO A 61 -34.98 -2.28 -1.48
CA PRO A 61 -35.68 -1.31 -2.33
C PRO A 61 -35.07 0.11 -2.38
N ALA A 62 -34.24 0.46 -1.40
CA ALA A 62 -33.70 1.81 -1.27
C ALA A 62 -32.17 1.85 -1.09
N TRP A 63 -31.46 0.72 -1.26
CA TRP A 63 -30.01 0.67 -1.06
C TRP A 63 -29.31 -0.33 -2.00
N TYR A 64 -28.02 -0.06 -2.19
CA TYR A 64 -27.09 -0.89 -2.94
C TYR A 64 -25.88 -1.22 -2.07
N TRP A 65 -25.45 -2.48 -2.09
CA TRP A 65 -24.32 -3.00 -1.33
C TRP A 65 -23.93 -4.41 -1.79
N ASN A 66 -22.71 -4.83 -1.43
CA ASN A 66 -22.13 -6.10 -1.84
C ASN A 66 -21.48 -6.81 -0.64
N ASN A 67 -21.44 -8.13 -0.68
CA ASN A 67 -20.45 -8.91 0.06
C ASN A 67 -19.16 -8.96 -0.75
N PHE A 68 -18.01 -9.04 -0.08
CA PHE A 68 -16.74 -9.35 -0.74
C PHE A 68 -15.88 -10.28 0.12
N LYS A 69 -14.93 -10.96 -0.52
CA LYS A 69 -13.90 -11.76 0.15
C LYS A 69 -12.60 -11.68 -0.64
N CYS A 70 -11.48 -11.76 0.08
CA CYS A 70 -10.13 -11.84 -0.46
C CYS A 70 -9.17 -12.31 0.67
N GLY A 71 -7.94 -12.66 0.32
CA GLY A 71 -6.86 -12.77 1.30
C GLY A 71 -6.33 -11.39 1.72
N GLU A 72 -5.61 -11.33 2.85
CA GLU A 72 -5.02 -10.10 3.41
C GLU A 72 -4.05 -9.41 2.42
N HIS A 73 -3.35 -10.20 1.61
CA HIS A 73 -2.33 -9.74 0.65
C HIS A 73 -2.88 -9.64 -0.79
N THR A 74 -4.02 -8.98 -0.97
CA THR A 74 -4.69 -8.83 -2.29
C THR A 74 -4.65 -7.39 -2.78
N GLY A 75 -4.16 -7.16 -4.01
CA GLY A 75 -4.09 -5.81 -4.61
C GLY A 75 -3.08 -4.91 -3.89
N THR A 76 -3.35 -3.60 -3.82
CA THR A 76 -2.59 -2.68 -2.97
C THR A 76 -2.90 -2.99 -1.50
N HIS A 77 -1.92 -3.53 -0.77
CA HIS A 77 -2.07 -4.01 0.61
C HIS A 77 -0.90 -3.57 1.50
N PHE A 78 -0.95 -3.95 2.78
CA PHE A 78 0.05 -3.61 3.79
C PHE A 78 0.54 -4.88 4.49
N ASP A 79 1.86 -5.05 4.58
CA ASP A 79 2.49 -6.16 5.30
C ASP A 79 2.89 -5.73 6.72
N ALA A 80 2.22 -6.29 7.73
CA ALA A 80 2.62 -6.11 9.12
C ALA A 80 3.74 -7.10 9.49
N PRO A 81 4.60 -6.81 10.49
CA PRO A 81 5.74 -7.68 10.81
C PRO A 81 5.38 -9.13 11.15
N ILE A 82 4.18 -9.39 11.70
CA ILE A 82 3.67 -10.74 11.98
C ILE A 82 3.61 -11.63 10.73
N HIS A 83 3.51 -11.03 9.54
CA HIS A 83 3.41 -11.76 8.28
C HIS A 83 4.59 -12.70 8.05
N TRP A 84 5.78 -12.37 8.58
CA TRP A 84 6.97 -13.19 8.42
C TRP A 84 7.49 -13.77 9.73
N VAL A 85 8.10 -14.96 9.64
CA VAL A 85 8.60 -15.71 10.80
C VAL A 85 9.60 -14.93 11.66
N SER A 86 10.35 -13.99 11.07
CA SER A 86 11.31 -13.16 11.79
C SER A 86 10.66 -12.05 12.62
N GLY A 87 9.39 -11.72 12.37
CA GLY A 87 8.63 -10.73 13.13
C GLY A 87 7.66 -11.35 14.16
N LYS A 88 7.52 -12.68 14.19
CA LYS A 88 6.51 -13.40 14.97
C LYS A 88 6.55 -13.16 16.49
N ASP A 89 7.70 -12.75 17.02
CA ASP A 89 7.93 -12.59 18.47
C ASP A 89 7.98 -11.11 18.89
N TYR A 90 7.76 -10.17 17.97
CA TYR A 90 7.66 -8.75 18.34
C TYR A 90 6.38 -8.45 19.13
N GLU A 91 6.30 -7.28 19.75
CA GLU A 91 5.03 -6.74 20.25
C GLU A 91 4.43 -5.81 19.19
N GLU A 92 3.11 -5.61 19.22
CA GLU A 92 2.41 -4.65 18.34
C GLU A 92 2.70 -4.86 16.84
N HIS A 93 2.81 -6.12 16.42
CA HIS A 93 3.31 -6.51 15.10
C HIS A 93 2.23 -6.91 14.09
N ALA A 94 0.95 -6.84 14.47
CA ALA A 94 -0.19 -7.19 13.62
C ALA A 94 -0.99 -5.93 13.28
N THR A 95 -1.80 -5.97 12.21
CA THR A 95 -2.55 -4.80 11.72
C THR A 95 -3.56 -4.24 12.72
N ASP A 96 -4.02 -5.04 13.67
CA ASP A 96 -4.94 -4.67 14.75
C ASP A 96 -4.22 -4.21 16.03
N THR A 97 -2.89 -4.39 16.12
CA THR A 97 -2.08 -4.04 17.30
C THR A 97 -1.01 -2.98 17.04
N LEU A 98 -0.69 -2.69 15.77
CA LEU A 98 0.29 -1.66 15.40
C LEU A 98 -0.15 -0.26 15.89
N PRO A 99 0.74 0.57 16.44
CA PRO A 99 0.39 1.93 16.84
C PRO A 99 -0.05 2.78 15.64
N ALA A 100 -1.15 3.52 15.79
CA ALA A 100 -1.75 4.30 14.72
C ALA A 100 -0.83 5.40 14.16
N GLU A 101 0.11 5.88 14.98
CA GLU A 101 1.13 6.86 14.59
C GLU A 101 2.01 6.34 13.45
N ARG A 102 2.14 5.03 13.26
CA ARG A 102 2.92 4.43 12.17
C ARG A 102 2.22 4.47 10.82
N PHE A 103 0.93 4.78 10.78
CA PHE A 103 0.17 4.87 9.52
C PHE A 103 0.39 6.18 8.77
N ILE A 104 0.99 7.19 9.42
CA ILE A 104 1.30 8.48 8.82
C ILE A 104 2.79 8.75 9.01
N ALA A 105 3.53 8.73 7.91
CA ALA A 105 4.96 9.01 7.93
C ALA A 105 5.38 9.79 6.67
N PRO A 106 6.50 10.54 6.71
CA PRO A 106 7.12 11.07 5.51
C PRO A 106 7.45 9.95 4.52
N ALA A 107 7.65 10.31 3.26
CA ALA A 107 8.06 9.36 2.24
C ALA A 107 9.09 9.98 1.30
N CYS A 108 10.08 9.20 0.89
CA CYS A 108 10.96 9.49 -0.23
C CYS A 108 10.63 8.59 -1.41
N VAL A 109 10.90 9.06 -2.64
CA VAL A 109 10.65 8.30 -3.86
C VAL A 109 11.97 8.11 -4.59
N ILE A 110 12.44 6.86 -4.64
CA ILE A 110 13.61 6.48 -5.42
C ILE A 110 13.13 6.00 -6.79
N ASN A 111 13.52 6.72 -7.83
CA ASN A 111 13.10 6.46 -9.21
C ASN A 111 14.11 5.54 -9.92
N ALA A 112 13.67 4.34 -10.28
CA ALA A 112 14.43 3.36 -11.05
C ALA A 112 13.66 2.88 -12.31
N VAL A 113 12.83 3.76 -12.88
CA VAL A 113 12.00 3.45 -14.05
C VAL A 113 12.85 3.06 -15.27
N ALA A 114 13.95 3.77 -15.51
CA ALA A 114 14.81 3.50 -16.67
C ALA A 114 15.53 2.15 -16.53
N GLU A 115 16.01 1.88 -15.32
CA GLU A 115 16.73 0.67 -14.95
C GLU A 115 15.80 -0.55 -15.00
N SER A 116 14.59 -0.43 -14.46
CA SER A 116 13.57 -1.50 -14.48
C SER A 116 13.05 -1.77 -15.88
N ALA A 117 12.94 -0.75 -16.74
CA ALA A 117 12.57 -0.92 -18.14
C ALA A 117 13.66 -1.63 -18.96
N ALA A 118 14.93 -1.41 -18.62
CA ALA A 118 16.06 -2.08 -19.27
C ALA A 118 16.29 -3.51 -18.75
N ASN A 119 15.99 -3.75 -17.47
CA ASN A 119 16.14 -5.03 -16.82
C ASN A 119 14.97 -5.28 -15.84
N PRO A 120 14.05 -6.21 -16.15
CA PRO A 120 12.93 -6.52 -15.25
C PRO A 120 13.38 -7.09 -13.90
N ASP A 121 14.61 -7.60 -13.81
CA ASP A 121 15.24 -8.11 -12.59
C ASP A 121 16.21 -7.09 -11.97
N PHE A 122 16.05 -5.79 -12.24
CA PHE A 122 16.93 -4.76 -11.70
C PHE A 122 16.86 -4.71 -10.17
N LEU A 123 18.02 -4.86 -9.53
CA LEU A 123 18.18 -4.78 -8.09
C LEU A 123 18.66 -3.39 -7.69
N ILE A 124 17.91 -2.72 -6.83
CA ILE A 124 18.39 -1.52 -6.15
C ILE A 124 19.56 -1.89 -5.23
N THR A 125 20.65 -1.13 -5.33
CA THR A 125 21.86 -1.35 -4.53
C THR A 125 22.05 -0.24 -3.50
N VAL A 126 22.90 -0.47 -2.50
CA VAL A 126 23.31 0.57 -1.55
C VAL A 126 23.92 1.77 -2.27
N ASP A 127 24.74 1.55 -3.30
CA ASP A 127 25.35 2.63 -4.08
C ASP A 127 24.31 3.43 -4.86
N PHE A 128 23.25 2.78 -5.35
CA PHE A 128 22.13 3.47 -5.99
C PHE A 128 21.41 4.40 -5.00
N ILE A 129 21.15 3.91 -3.77
CA ILE A 129 20.52 4.71 -2.70
C ILE A 129 21.43 5.87 -2.31
N LYS A 130 22.72 5.65 -2.08
CA LYS A 130 23.67 6.72 -1.73
C LYS A 130 23.80 7.77 -2.84
N SER A 131 23.71 7.36 -4.10
CA SER A 131 23.72 8.28 -5.24
C SER A 131 22.46 9.13 -5.31
N TRP A 132 21.32 8.58 -4.89
CA TRP A 132 20.07 9.32 -4.70
C TRP A 132 20.19 10.29 -3.52
N GLU A 133 20.72 9.87 -2.37
CA GLU A 133 20.92 10.72 -1.19
C GLU A 133 21.87 11.89 -1.47
N ALA A 134 22.93 11.67 -2.26
CA ALA A 134 23.86 12.71 -2.68
C ALA A 134 23.17 13.84 -3.48
N GLN A 135 22.02 13.55 -4.11
CA GLN A 135 21.25 14.51 -4.92
C GLN A 135 20.05 15.09 -4.17
N HIS A 136 19.44 14.31 -3.27
CA HIS A 136 18.15 14.64 -2.65
C HIS A 136 18.23 14.88 -1.13
N GLY A 137 19.37 14.61 -0.51
CA GLY A 137 19.55 14.60 0.94
C GLY A 137 19.46 13.20 1.53
N GLU A 138 20.00 13.04 2.75
CA GLU A 138 19.90 11.80 3.52
C GLU A 138 18.43 11.44 3.78
N ILE A 139 18.11 10.15 3.74
CA ILE A 139 16.74 9.68 4.02
C ILE A 139 16.44 9.88 5.50
N GLU A 140 15.38 10.65 5.80
CA GLU A 140 14.96 10.91 7.17
C GLU A 140 14.47 9.63 7.86
N ALA A 141 14.94 9.40 9.09
CA ALA A 141 14.56 8.25 9.89
C ALA A 141 13.03 8.19 10.12
N GLY A 142 12.45 7.00 9.93
CA GLY A 142 11.00 6.80 10.03
C GLY A 142 10.21 7.08 8.75
N SER A 143 10.88 7.47 7.66
CA SER A 143 10.23 7.65 6.35
C SER A 143 9.95 6.33 5.64
N TRP A 144 8.87 6.32 4.86
CA TRP A 144 8.68 5.34 3.80
C TRP A 144 9.68 5.56 2.66
N LEU A 145 10.29 4.49 2.15
CA LEU A 145 11.04 4.51 0.90
C LEU A 145 10.15 3.87 -0.18
N LEU A 146 9.62 4.71 -1.06
CA LEU A 146 8.81 4.25 -2.19
C LEU A 146 9.71 4.01 -3.40
N TYR A 147 9.77 2.74 -3.83
CA TYR A 147 10.57 2.32 -4.96
C TYR A 147 9.77 2.41 -6.26
N ARG A 148 10.01 3.47 -7.04
CA ARG A 148 9.27 3.73 -8.27
C ARG A 148 9.93 3.05 -9.46
N THR A 149 9.21 2.11 -10.05
CA THR A 149 9.64 1.35 -11.24
C THR A 149 8.68 1.49 -12.44
N ASP A 150 7.55 2.18 -12.26
CA ASP A 150 6.42 2.26 -13.22
C ASP A 150 5.82 0.88 -13.60
N TRP A 151 6.06 -0.17 -12.79
CA TRP A 151 5.52 -1.53 -13.00
C TRP A 151 3.99 -1.62 -12.87
N SER A 152 3.35 -0.57 -12.34
CA SER A 152 1.89 -0.47 -12.21
C SER A 152 1.17 -0.10 -13.52
N LYS A 153 1.91 0.18 -14.60
CA LYS A 153 1.35 0.49 -15.93
C LYS A 153 1.07 -0.77 -16.72
#